data_AF-A0A427DY99-F1
#
_entry.id   AF-A0A427DY99-F1
#
_cell.length_a   1.000
_cell.length_b   1.000
_cell.length_c   1.000
_cell.angle_alpha   90.00
_cell.angle_beta   90.00
_cell.angle_gamma   90.00
#
_symmetry.space_group_name_H-M   'P 1'
#
loop_
_entity.id
_entity.type
_entity.pdbx_description
1 polymer ?
#
loop_
_entity_poly.entity_id
_entity_poly.type
_entity_poly.pdbx_seq_one_letter_code
_entity_poly.pdbx_strand_id
1 'polypeptide(L)'
;MREHNPLRRQLLLAALAAPVLLSTSPVVANNKRDWRAVILDRDRFLQLERPQAGEAATFCYYRKASGWDKQGYSIACSLLRDVHSKRTVAMSPKLIDLLFLLQAWLRINKLPSKILITSGYRTPEYNSTLEGAAKQSMHVRAMAADISIPGVGAEQIAKLAKAIGVGGVGLYPSRNFIHVDIGRVRSWRTSLEEPASGDWLAQYSLEEIDQVLAINETPDLNRIVFV
;
A
#
# COMPACT_ATOMS: atom_id res chain seq x y z
N MET A 1 51.76 67.69 49.70
CA MET A 1 52.99 67.47 48.92
C MET A 1 53.41 66.02 49.11
N ARG A 2 53.72 65.33 48.00
CA ARG A 2 54.35 63.98 47.87
C ARG A 2 53.44 62.79 48.21
N GLU A 3 52.92 62.07 47.20
CA GLU A 3 53.56 61.01 46.39
C GLU A 3 53.95 59.75 47.17
N HIS A 4 53.26 58.63 46.93
CA HIS A 4 53.78 57.47 46.16
C HIS A 4 52.82 56.26 46.23
N ASN A 5 52.28 55.87 45.07
CA ASN A 5 51.90 54.50 44.68
C ASN A 5 53.24 53.72 44.44
N PRO A 6 53.35 52.36 44.34
CA PRO A 6 52.31 51.33 44.18
C PRO A 6 52.63 49.98 44.87
N LEU A 7 51.79 48.96 44.65
CA LEU A 7 52.13 47.53 44.41
C LEU A 7 50.96 46.65 44.85
N ARG A 8 50.18 46.13 43.88
CA ARG A 8 50.31 44.76 43.36
C ARG A 8 50.07 43.68 44.42
N ARG A 9 48.85 43.12 44.40
CA ARG A 9 48.62 41.69 44.11
C ARG A 9 47.14 41.45 43.87
N GLN A 10 46.74 41.49 42.61
CA GLN A 10 45.53 40.83 42.15
C GLN A 10 45.78 39.33 42.25
N LEU A 11 45.02 38.64 43.10
CA LEU A 11 44.94 37.17 43.07
C LEU A 11 44.01 36.80 41.91
N LEU A 12 44.59 36.55 40.74
CA LEU A 12 43.90 35.82 39.67
C LEU A 12 43.81 34.35 40.11
N LEU A 13 42.64 33.95 40.61
CA LEU A 13 42.22 32.56 40.64
C LEU A 13 42.01 32.12 39.18
N ALA A 14 42.99 31.43 38.61
CA ALA A 14 42.80 30.69 37.36
C ALA A 14 41.88 29.50 37.64
N ALA A 15 40.57 29.71 37.53
CA ALA A 15 39.62 28.62 37.43
C ALA A 15 39.82 27.94 36.07
N LEU A 16 40.43 26.76 36.08
CA LEU A 16 40.46 25.85 34.94
C LEU A 16 39.02 25.42 34.64
N ALA A 17 38.35 26.12 33.73
CA ALA A 17 37.12 25.63 33.11
C ALA A 17 37.50 24.44 32.23
N ALA A 18 37.44 23.23 32.80
CA ALA A 18 37.49 22.01 32.00
C ALA A 18 36.27 22.03 31.06
N PRO A 19 36.44 21.89 29.74
CA PRO A 19 35.31 21.79 28.85
C PRO A 19 34.58 20.49 29.18
N VAL A 20 33.39 20.60 29.76
CA VAL A 20 32.44 19.48 29.78
C VAL A 20 32.04 19.25 28.33
N LEU A 21 32.74 18.31 27.69
CA LEU A 21 32.31 17.77 26.42
C LEU A 21 30.98 17.06 26.68
N LEU A 22 29.88 17.75 26.43
CA LEU A 22 28.59 17.12 26.22
C LEU A 22 28.77 16.19 25.02
N SER A 23 29.02 14.91 25.29
CA SER A 23 28.96 13.87 24.28
C SER A 23 27.50 13.79 23.83
N THR A 24 27.14 14.58 22.82
CA THR A 24 25.94 14.32 22.05
C THR A 24 26.25 13.06 21.24
N SER A 25 26.09 11.89 21.87
CA SER A 25 25.99 10.66 21.09
C SER A 25 24.92 10.95 20.04
N PRO A 26 25.20 10.77 18.74
CA PRO A 26 24.16 10.93 17.74
C PRO A 26 23.05 9.98 18.16
N VAL A 27 21.87 10.54 18.45
CA VAL A 27 20.65 9.74 18.47
C VAL A 27 20.57 9.22 17.04
N VAL A 28 20.96 7.95 16.85
CA VAL A 28 20.70 7.23 15.62
C VAL A 28 19.18 7.18 15.54
N ALA A 29 18.59 8.16 14.86
CA ALA A 29 17.19 8.16 14.54
C ALA A 29 16.94 6.86 13.79
N ASN A 30 16.21 5.94 14.41
CA ASN A 30 15.80 4.69 13.79
C ASN A 30 14.78 5.07 12.71
N ASN A 31 15.28 5.48 11.55
CA ASN A 31 14.53 5.90 10.37
C ASN A 31 13.89 4.68 9.69
N LYS A 32 13.09 3.91 10.44
CA LYS A 32 12.20 2.90 9.87
C LYS A 32 11.15 3.63 9.05
N ARG A 33 11.46 3.86 7.77
CA ARG A 33 10.49 4.39 6.82
C ARG A 33 9.33 3.40 6.73
N ASP A 34 8.10 3.89 6.77
CA ASP A 34 6.94 3.06 6.51
C ASP A 34 7.13 2.41 5.14
N TRP A 35 7.23 1.07 5.12
CA TRP A 35 7.48 0.31 3.91
C TRP A 35 6.42 0.60 2.85
N ARG A 36 5.19 0.95 3.24
CA ARG A 36 4.12 1.33 2.30
C ARG A 36 4.48 2.61 1.56
N ALA A 37 5.00 3.60 2.28
CA ALA A 37 5.44 4.86 1.68
C ALA A 37 6.63 4.62 0.73
N VAL A 38 7.57 3.75 1.12
CA VAL A 38 8.67 3.32 0.23
C VAL A 38 8.10 2.65 -1.03
N ILE A 39 7.11 1.76 -0.88
CA ILE A 39 6.54 1.05 -2.02
C ILE A 39 5.75 1.96 -2.96
N LEU A 40 5.06 2.95 -2.42
CA LEU A 40 4.23 3.89 -3.18
C LEU A 40 5.04 5.01 -3.85
N ASP A 41 6.29 5.26 -3.46
CA ASP A 41 7.13 6.34 -4.00
C ASP A 41 7.78 6.02 -5.36
N ARG A 42 6.98 5.53 -6.32
CA ARG A 42 7.39 5.12 -7.67
C ARG A 42 6.24 5.14 -8.68
N ASP A 43 6.56 4.86 -9.93
CA ASP A 43 5.56 4.51 -10.94
C ASP A 43 4.85 3.22 -10.53
N ARG A 44 3.53 3.21 -10.60
CA ARG A 44 2.69 2.14 -10.05
C ARG A 44 1.96 1.44 -11.18
N PHE A 45 2.38 0.21 -11.44
CA PHE A 45 1.78 -0.65 -12.44
C PHE A 45 1.00 -1.79 -11.78
N LEU A 46 -0.24 -1.96 -12.24
CA LEU A 46 -1.13 -3.04 -11.82
C LEU A 46 -1.39 -4.00 -12.96
N GLN A 47 -1.42 -5.28 -12.64
CA GLN A 47 -1.92 -6.34 -13.50
C GLN A 47 -3.18 -6.94 -12.86
N LEU A 48 -4.33 -6.70 -13.48
CA LEU A 48 -5.63 -7.16 -13.01
C LEU A 48 -6.33 -7.98 -14.11
N GLU A 49 -7.06 -9.00 -13.69
CA GLU A 49 -7.91 -9.80 -14.57
C GLU A 49 -9.32 -9.87 -13.97
N ARG A 50 -10.35 -9.75 -14.82
CA ARG A 50 -11.77 -9.85 -14.46
C ARG A 50 -12.37 -11.04 -15.22
N PRO A 51 -12.25 -12.27 -14.68
CA PRO A 51 -12.64 -13.49 -15.40
C PRO A 51 -14.11 -13.51 -15.86
N GLN A 52 -15.01 -12.96 -15.05
CA GLN A 52 -16.45 -12.86 -15.36
C GLN A 52 -16.75 -12.07 -16.64
N ALA A 53 -15.87 -11.13 -17.02
CA ALA A 53 -16.00 -10.33 -18.22
C ALA A 53 -15.02 -10.74 -19.32
N GLY A 54 -14.11 -11.69 -19.06
CA GLY A 54 -13.05 -12.09 -20.00
C GLY A 54 -11.98 -11.01 -20.21
N GLU A 55 -11.86 -10.05 -19.29
CA GLU A 55 -10.99 -8.88 -19.43
C GLU A 55 -9.72 -9.03 -18.62
N ALA A 56 -8.60 -8.53 -19.15
CA ALA A 56 -7.33 -8.46 -18.42
C ALA A 56 -6.56 -7.22 -18.87
N ALA A 57 -5.82 -6.62 -17.94
CA ALA A 57 -4.99 -5.47 -18.23
C ALA A 57 -3.75 -5.43 -17.35
N THR A 58 -2.65 -4.99 -17.95
CA THR A 58 -1.49 -4.43 -17.25
C THR A 58 -1.47 -2.95 -17.55
N PHE A 59 -1.44 -2.07 -16.54
CA PHE A 59 -1.52 -0.61 -16.76
C PHE A 59 -0.80 0.19 -15.66
N CYS A 60 -0.28 1.35 -16.02
CA CYS A 60 0.23 2.35 -15.08
C CYS A 60 -0.92 3.26 -14.65
N TYR A 61 -1.22 3.37 -13.35
CA TYR A 61 -2.27 4.27 -12.84
C TYR A 61 -1.72 5.51 -12.14
N TYR A 62 -0.43 5.51 -11.81
CA TYR A 62 0.25 6.62 -11.16
C TYR A 62 1.71 6.65 -11.59
N ARG A 63 2.20 7.83 -11.96
CA ARG A 63 3.59 8.10 -12.29
C ARG A 63 4.19 9.02 -11.24
N LYS A 64 5.37 8.69 -10.71
CA LYS A 64 6.04 9.51 -9.70
C LYS A 64 6.26 10.95 -10.19
N ALA A 65 6.61 11.10 -11.46
CA ALA A 65 6.94 12.40 -12.05
C ALA A 65 5.71 13.28 -12.34
N SER A 66 4.55 12.69 -12.65
CA SER A 66 3.39 13.43 -13.18
C SER A 66 2.06 13.17 -12.46
N GLY A 67 2.06 12.31 -11.43
CA GLY A 67 0.87 11.97 -10.66
C GLY A 67 -0.03 10.95 -11.36
N TRP A 68 -1.35 11.13 -11.25
CA TRP A 68 -2.34 10.18 -11.75
C TRP A 68 -2.32 10.03 -13.27
N ASP A 69 -2.17 8.79 -13.73
CA ASP A 69 -2.37 8.42 -15.13
C ASP A 69 -3.87 8.19 -15.36
N LYS A 70 -4.54 9.14 -16.03
CA LYS A 70 -6.00 9.13 -16.21
C LYS A 70 -6.48 7.88 -16.96
N GLN A 71 -5.71 7.41 -17.93
CA GLN A 71 -6.08 6.24 -18.72
C GLN A 71 -5.98 4.98 -17.87
N GLY A 72 -4.87 4.78 -17.17
CA GLY A 72 -4.72 3.63 -16.27
C GLY A 72 -5.71 3.63 -15.12
N TYR A 73 -6.01 4.80 -14.55
CA TYR A 73 -7.05 4.93 -13.54
C TYR A 73 -8.44 4.55 -14.08
N SER A 74 -8.77 4.96 -15.32
CA SER A 74 -10.02 4.58 -15.98
C SER A 74 -10.10 3.06 -16.23
N ILE A 75 -8.99 2.44 -16.65
CA ILE A 75 -8.88 0.98 -16.78
C ILE A 75 -9.15 0.28 -15.44
N ALA A 76 -8.54 0.76 -14.35
CA ALA A 76 -8.79 0.23 -13.01
C ALA A 76 -10.28 0.29 -12.65
N CYS A 77 -10.92 1.43 -12.88
CA CYS A 77 -12.35 1.61 -12.62
C CYS A 77 -13.21 0.66 -13.45
N SER A 78 -12.87 0.46 -14.73
CA SER A 78 -13.57 -0.48 -15.60
C SER A 78 -13.44 -1.92 -15.10
N LEU A 79 -12.24 -2.39 -14.78
CA LEU A 79 -12.02 -3.77 -14.30
C LEU A 79 -12.70 -4.04 -12.94
N LEU A 80 -12.84 -3.00 -12.12
CA LEU A 80 -13.52 -3.04 -10.83
C LEU A 80 -15.02 -2.72 -10.93
N ARG A 81 -15.59 -2.53 -12.11
CA ARG A 81 -17.01 -2.16 -12.25
C ARG A 81 -17.98 -3.24 -11.79
N ASP A 82 -19.25 -2.86 -11.71
CA ASP A 82 -20.33 -3.83 -11.66
C ASP A 82 -20.54 -4.41 -13.07
N VAL A 83 -20.11 -5.66 -13.27
CA VAL A 83 -20.21 -6.36 -14.56
C VAL A 83 -21.66 -6.74 -14.88
N HIS A 84 -22.50 -7.00 -13.88
CA HIS A 84 -23.90 -7.40 -14.10
C HIS A 84 -24.70 -6.22 -14.64
N SER A 85 -24.53 -5.05 -14.04
CA SER A 85 -25.20 -3.82 -14.45
C SER A 85 -24.41 -3.00 -15.46
N LYS A 86 -23.22 -3.47 -15.87
CA LYS A 86 -22.25 -2.75 -16.72
C LYS A 86 -22.00 -1.30 -16.26
N ARG A 87 -22.02 -1.06 -14.95
CA ARG A 87 -21.90 0.29 -14.38
C ARG A 87 -20.52 0.51 -13.81
N THR A 88 -19.79 1.41 -14.45
CA THR A 88 -18.51 1.93 -13.98
C THR A 88 -18.71 3.18 -13.14
N VAL A 89 -17.95 3.30 -12.06
CA VAL A 89 -17.88 4.49 -11.20
C VAL A 89 -16.42 4.77 -10.86
N ALA A 90 -16.13 5.98 -10.37
CA ALA A 90 -14.81 6.29 -9.83
C ALA A 90 -14.55 5.43 -8.59
N MET A 91 -13.53 4.56 -8.68
CA MET A 91 -13.08 3.74 -7.56
C MET A 91 -12.25 4.56 -6.59
N SER A 92 -12.22 4.18 -5.32
CA SER A 92 -11.33 4.85 -4.36
C SER A 92 -9.86 4.72 -4.78
N PRO A 93 -9.11 5.83 -4.91
CA PRO A 93 -7.66 5.81 -5.12
C PRO A 93 -6.90 4.93 -4.13
N LYS A 94 -7.32 4.95 -2.85
CA LYS A 94 -6.70 4.14 -1.79
C LYS A 94 -6.92 2.64 -1.98
N LEU A 95 -8.03 2.25 -2.60
CA LEU A 95 -8.28 0.83 -2.92
C LEU A 95 -7.32 0.37 -4.01
N ILE A 96 -7.07 1.20 -5.01
CA ILE A 96 -6.12 0.91 -6.09
C ILE A 96 -4.70 0.81 -5.52
N ASP A 97 -4.30 1.72 -4.64
CA ASP A 97 -3.03 1.64 -3.91
C ASP A 97 -2.92 0.37 -3.06
N LEU A 98 -4.00 -0.06 -2.40
CA LEU A 98 -4.05 -1.31 -1.63
C LEU A 98 -3.81 -2.54 -2.53
N LEU A 99 -4.46 -2.60 -3.70
CA LEU A 99 -4.23 -3.68 -4.68
C LEU A 99 -2.78 -3.68 -5.18
N PHE A 100 -2.20 -2.50 -5.38
CA PHE A 100 -0.81 -2.37 -5.78
C PHE A 100 0.16 -2.84 -4.69
N LEU A 101 -0.07 -2.47 -3.43
CA LEU A 101 0.75 -2.93 -2.29
C LEU A 101 0.72 -4.46 -2.15
N LEU A 102 -0.46 -5.07 -2.31
CA LEU A 102 -0.60 -6.53 -2.34
C LEU A 102 0.24 -7.15 -3.46
N GLN A 103 0.07 -6.66 -4.69
CA GLN A 103 0.79 -7.16 -5.86
C GLN A 103 2.30 -6.97 -5.76
N ALA A 104 2.74 -5.82 -5.24
CA ALA A 104 4.14 -5.49 -5.06
C ALA A 104 4.82 -6.43 -4.06
N TRP A 105 4.17 -6.68 -2.91
CA TRP A 105 4.68 -7.63 -1.93
C TRP A 105 4.84 -9.03 -2.53
N LEU A 106 3.86 -9.50 -3.30
CA LEU A 106 3.92 -10.80 -3.96
C LEU A 106 5.07 -10.89 -4.96
N ARG A 107 5.29 -9.85 -5.78
CA ARG A 107 6.41 -9.79 -6.73
C ARG A 107 7.76 -9.84 -6.03
N ILE A 108 7.97 -9.02 -5.00
CA ILE A 108 9.22 -8.97 -4.23
C ILE A 108 9.53 -10.31 -3.58
N ASN A 109 8.50 -11.00 -3.09
CA ASN A 109 8.62 -12.33 -2.50
C ASN A 109 8.61 -13.47 -3.54
N LYS A 110 8.66 -13.16 -4.85
CA LYS A 110 8.69 -14.12 -5.96
C LYS A 110 7.51 -15.10 -5.96
N LEU A 111 6.34 -14.63 -5.53
CA LEU A 111 5.09 -15.37 -5.53
C LEU A 111 4.23 -15.02 -6.75
N PRO A 112 3.27 -15.87 -7.13
CA PRO A 112 2.25 -15.49 -8.10
C PRO A 112 1.59 -14.16 -7.69
N SER A 113 1.51 -13.22 -8.63
CA SER A 113 1.10 -11.84 -8.35
C SER A 113 -0.06 -11.35 -9.21
N LYS A 114 -0.57 -12.21 -10.10
CA LYS A 114 -1.75 -11.92 -10.92
C LYS A 114 -2.99 -11.87 -10.02
N ILE A 115 -3.60 -10.69 -9.91
CA ILE A 115 -4.82 -10.50 -9.13
C ILE A 115 -6.03 -10.74 -10.02
N LEU A 116 -6.85 -11.72 -9.64
CA LEU A 116 -8.18 -11.93 -10.22
C LEU A 116 -9.21 -11.15 -9.40
N ILE A 117 -9.92 -10.24 -10.04
CA ILE A 117 -11.05 -9.51 -9.48
C ILE A 117 -12.29 -10.39 -9.62
N THR A 118 -12.85 -10.82 -8.49
CA THR A 118 -14.14 -11.52 -8.45
C THR A 118 -15.30 -10.56 -8.27
N SER A 119 -15.07 -9.41 -7.62
CA SER A 119 -16.05 -8.35 -7.45
C SER A 119 -15.37 -7.02 -7.13
N GLY A 120 -15.89 -5.91 -7.64
CA GLY A 120 -15.43 -4.55 -7.30
C GLY A 120 -16.61 -3.71 -6.82
N TYR A 121 -16.87 -2.58 -7.46
CA TYR A 121 -18.13 -1.86 -7.28
C TYR A 121 -19.35 -2.76 -7.54
N ARG A 122 -20.38 -2.57 -6.73
CA ARG A 122 -21.71 -3.18 -6.91
C ARG A 122 -22.75 -2.08 -6.91
N THR A 123 -23.62 -2.07 -7.91
CA THR A 123 -24.83 -1.25 -7.84
C THR A 123 -25.67 -1.65 -6.61
N PRO A 124 -26.39 -0.72 -5.97
CA PRO A 124 -27.29 -1.05 -4.87
C PRO A 124 -28.28 -2.18 -5.24
N GLU A 125 -28.77 -2.15 -6.49
CA GLU A 125 -29.69 -3.13 -7.05
C GLU A 125 -29.04 -4.51 -7.10
N TYR A 126 -27.87 -4.66 -7.73
CA TYR A 126 -27.15 -5.92 -7.76
C TYR A 126 -26.72 -6.40 -6.37
N ASN A 127 -26.26 -5.50 -5.49
CA ASN A 127 -25.87 -5.87 -4.14
C ASN A 127 -27.06 -6.44 -3.34
N SER A 128 -28.30 -5.98 -3.61
CA SER A 128 -29.50 -6.47 -2.94
C SER A 128 -29.91 -7.89 -3.36
N THR A 129 -29.45 -8.38 -4.51
CA THR A 129 -29.74 -9.75 -4.98
C THR A 129 -28.76 -10.79 -4.41
N LEU A 130 -27.66 -10.35 -3.78
CA LEU A 130 -26.65 -11.22 -3.23
C LEU A 130 -26.98 -11.64 -1.80
N GLU A 131 -27.07 -12.94 -1.58
CA GLU A 131 -27.29 -13.51 -0.26
C GLU A 131 -26.14 -13.12 0.70
N GLY A 132 -26.51 -12.61 1.89
CA GLY A 132 -25.58 -12.20 2.93
C GLY A 132 -24.83 -10.89 2.68
N ALA A 133 -25.11 -10.17 1.58
CA ALA A 133 -24.50 -8.87 1.33
C ALA A 133 -25.10 -7.77 2.21
N ALA A 134 -24.24 -7.00 2.88
CA ALA A 134 -24.68 -5.85 3.66
C ALA A 134 -25.20 -4.74 2.75
N LYS A 135 -26.33 -4.11 3.11
CA LYS A 135 -26.90 -2.97 2.36
C LYS A 135 -25.93 -1.79 2.26
N GLN A 136 -25.15 -1.54 3.31
CA GLN A 136 -24.10 -0.50 3.34
C GLN A 136 -22.70 -1.08 3.10
N SER A 137 -22.59 -2.07 2.21
CA SER A 137 -21.32 -2.66 1.82
C SER A 137 -20.38 -1.61 1.23
N MET A 138 -19.07 -1.77 1.49
CA MET A 138 -18.04 -0.93 0.87
C MET A 138 -17.96 -1.14 -0.65
N HIS A 139 -18.47 -2.26 -1.18
CA HIS A 139 -18.64 -2.45 -2.63
C HIS A 139 -19.58 -1.41 -3.25
N VAL A 140 -20.69 -1.06 -2.58
CA VAL A 140 -21.65 -0.05 -3.06
C VAL A 140 -21.05 1.36 -3.03
N ARG A 141 -19.97 1.55 -2.26
CA ARG A 141 -19.25 2.83 -2.15
C ARG A 141 -18.02 2.92 -3.06
N ALA A 142 -17.78 1.93 -3.92
CA ALA A 142 -16.57 1.84 -4.75
C ALA A 142 -15.26 1.82 -3.91
N MET A 143 -15.35 1.22 -2.72
CA MET A 143 -14.31 1.22 -1.69
C MET A 143 -13.84 -0.19 -1.30
N ALA A 144 -14.28 -1.22 -2.03
CA ALA A 144 -13.91 -2.61 -1.78
C ALA A 144 -13.69 -3.42 -3.06
N ALA A 145 -12.94 -4.49 -2.93
CA ALA A 145 -12.75 -5.52 -3.93
C ALA A 145 -12.74 -6.90 -3.28
N ASP A 146 -13.33 -7.87 -3.97
CA ASP A 146 -13.17 -9.29 -3.68
C ASP A 146 -12.17 -9.86 -4.68
N ILE A 147 -11.07 -10.44 -4.20
CA ILE A 147 -9.93 -10.84 -5.03
C ILE A 147 -9.44 -12.25 -4.73
N SER A 148 -8.81 -12.87 -5.71
CA SER A 148 -8.04 -14.11 -5.55
C SER A 148 -6.76 -14.05 -6.36
N ILE A 149 -5.76 -14.84 -5.96
CA ILE A 149 -4.47 -14.92 -6.65
C ILE A 149 -4.16 -16.41 -6.85
N PRO A 150 -4.26 -16.93 -8.08
CA PRO A 150 -3.96 -18.34 -8.37
C PRO A 150 -2.57 -18.73 -7.89
N GLY A 151 -2.48 -19.85 -7.17
CA GLY A 151 -1.23 -20.32 -6.58
C GLY A 151 -0.88 -19.72 -5.21
N VAL A 152 -1.70 -18.80 -4.68
CA VAL A 152 -1.54 -18.24 -3.32
C VAL A 152 -2.83 -18.48 -2.54
N GLY A 153 -2.73 -19.13 -1.37
CA GLY A 153 -3.89 -19.47 -0.55
C GLY A 153 -4.59 -18.22 0.00
N ALA A 154 -5.93 -18.21 0.04
CA ALA A 154 -6.72 -17.07 0.50
C ALA A 154 -6.32 -16.59 1.91
N GLU A 155 -5.94 -17.50 2.82
CA GLU A 155 -5.44 -17.14 4.15
C GLU A 155 -4.15 -16.32 4.10
N GLN A 156 -3.21 -16.67 3.22
CA GLN A 156 -1.95 -15.96 3.06
C GLN A 156 -2.20 -14.55 2.51
N ILE A 157 -3.11 -14.41 1.53
CA ILE A 157 -3.50 -13.11 0.99
C ILE A 157 -4.17 -12.26 2.09
N ALA A 158 -5.04 -12.85 2.91
CA ALA A 158 -5.71 -12.15 4.01
C ALA A 158 -4.71 -11.67 5.08
N LYS A 159 -3.72 -12.50 5.45
CA LYS A 159 -2.63 -12.10 6.36
C LYS A 159 -1.86 -10.90 5.79
N LEU A 160 -1.54 -10.94 4.50
CA LEU A 160 -0.85 -9.83 3.83
C LEU A 160 -1.70 -8.56 3.81
N ALA A 161 -2.97 -8.64 3.44
CA ALA A 161 -3.90 -7.51 3.44
C ALA A 161 -4.02 -6.87 4.84
N LYS A 162 -4.00 -7.70 5.89
CA LYS A 162 -3.95 -7.22 7.28
C LYS A 162 -2.63 -6.53 7.63
N ALA A 163 -1.48 -7.07 7.24
CA ALA A 163 -0.19 -6.40 7.44
C ALA A 163 -0.10 -5.06 6.71
N ILE A 164 -0.78 -4.89 5.58
CA ILE A 164 -0.94 -3.58 4.94
C ILE A 164 -1.73 -2.63 5.85
N GLY A 165 -2.61 -3.11 6.72
CA GLY A 165 -3.23 -2.29 7.76
C GLY A 165 -4.18 -1.23 7.23
N VAL A 166 -4.64 -1.36 5.98
CA VAL A 166 -5.61 -0.44 5.38
C VAL A 166 -6.97 -1.14 5.32
N GLY A 167 -7.91 -0.62 6.12
CA GLY A 167 -9.33 -0.97 6.12
C GLY A 167 -9.68 -2.42 6.44
N GLY A 168 -10.81 -2.90 5.90
CA GLY A 168 -11.41 -4.17 6.28
C GLY A 168 -10.88 -5.35 5.48
N VAL A 169 -10.65 -6.49 6.14
CA VAL A 169 -10.28 -7.76 5.49
C VAL A 169 -11.27 -8.86 5.85
N GLY A 170 -11.74 -9.56 4.82
CA GLY A 170 -12.62 -10.71 4.93
C GLY A 170 -12.05 -11.95 4.27
N LEU A 171 -12.20 -13.11 4.93
CA LEU A 171 -11.75 -14.39 4.38
C LEU A 171 -12.96 -15.27 4.01
N TYR A 172 -12.98 -15.76 2.76
CA TYR A 172 -14.02 -16.66 2.25
C TYR A 172 -13.39 -17.93 1.64
N PRO A 173 -12.90 -18.87 2.47
CA PRO A 173 -12.15 -20.03 1.99
C PRO A 173 -12.96 -20.92 1.06
N SER A 174 -14.24 -21.14 1.38
CA SER A 174 -15.16 -21.96 0.57
C SER A 174 -15.45 -21.37 -0.81
N ARG A 175 -15.21 -20.07 -1.00
CA ARG A 175 -15.42 -19.37 -2.28
C ARG A 175 -14.10 -18.96 -2.94
N ASN A 176 -12.96 -19.33 -2.35
CA ASN A 176 -11.61 -19.08 -2.83
C ASN A 176 -11.30 -17.61 -3.18
N PHE A 177 -11.79 -16.66 -2.37
CA PHE A 177 -11.44 -15.25 -2.47
C PHE A 177 -11.29 -14.61 -1.08
N ILE A 178 -10.65 -13.44 -1.05
CA ILE A 178 -10.66 -12.54 0.10
C ILE A 178 -11.37 -11.24 -0.26
N HIS A 179 -11.97 -10.60 0.73
CA HIS A 179 -12.48 -9.26 0.64
C HIS A 179 -11.46 -8.27 1.21
N VAL A 180 -11.27 -7.15 0.51
CA VAL A 180 -10.48 -6.01 1.01
C VAL A 180 -11.28 -4.72 0.81
N ASP A 181 -11.29 -3.84 1.82
CA ASP A 181 -11.92 -2.52 1.75
C ASP A 181 -11.07 -1.44 2.41
N ILE A 182 -11.36 -0.17 2.09
CA ILE A 182 -10.68 1.00 2.68
C ILE A 182 -11.51 1.72 3.76
N GLY A 183 -12.43 1.01 4.42
CA GLY A 183 -13.18 1.51 5.57
C GLY A 183 -12.33 1.53 6.85
N ARG A 184 -12.99 1.46 8.02
CA ARG A 184 -12.27 1.31 9.30
C ARG A 184 -11.52 -0.02 9.33
N VAL A 185 -10.31 -0.04 9.93
CA VAL A 185 -9.54 -1.27 10.11
C VAL A 185 -10.36 -2.27 10.90
N ARG A 186 -10.65 -3.42 10.29
CA ARG A 186 -11.44 -4.50 10.89
C ARG A 186 -11.12 -5.80 10.19
N SER A 187 -11.34 -6.92 10.87
CA SER A 187 -11.28 -8.22 10.22
C SER A 187 -12.42 -9.09 10.66
N TRP A 188 -12.99 -9.85 9.74
CA TRP A 188 -14.01 -10.84 10.05
C TRP A 188 -13.48 -12.23 9.71
N ARG A 189 -13.67 -13.16 10.66
CA ARG A 189 -13.28 -14.58 10.56
C ARG A 189 -11.78 -14.85 10.44
N THR A 190 -10.94 -13.92 10.87
CA THR A 190 -9.49 -14.08 10.75
C THR A 190 -8.82 -13.88 12.10
N SER A 191 -8.67 -14.96 12.88
CA SER A 191 -7.83 -15.02 14.09
C SER A 191 -6.36 -15.28 13.73
N LEU A 192 -5.85 -14.60 12.72
CA LEU A 192 -4.49 -14.81 12.22
C LEU A 192 -3.58 -13.74 12.82
N GLU A 193 -2.47 -14.19 13.41
CA GLU A 193 -1.34 -13.34 13.77
C GLU A 193 -0.90 -12.51 12.56
N GLU A 194 -0.59 -11.24 12.80
CA GLU A 194 -0.09 -10.37 11.76
C GLU A 194 1.24 -10.92 11.21
N PRO A 195 1.48 -10.89 9.89
CA PRO A 195 2.84 -11.02 9.39
C PRO A 195 3.75 -10.07 10.15
N ALA A 196 4.94 -10.54 10.52
CA ALA A 196 5.89 -9.77 11.31
C ALA A 196 5.93 -8.32 10.82
N SER A 197 5.54 -7.39 11.72
CA SER A 197 5.59 -5.95 11.52
C SER A 197 7.03 -5.40 11.42
N GLY A 198 7.98 -6.28 11.07
CA GLY A 198 9.36 -5.95 10.79
C GLY A 198 9.49 -5.25 9.44
N ASP A 199 10.60 -4.55 9.28
CA ASP A 199 11.01 -3.96 8.02
C ASP A 199 11.46 -5.09 7.07
N TRP A 200 10.51 -5.87 6.55
CA TRP A 200 10.76 -6.99 5.64
C TRP A 200 11.40 -6.53 4.32
N LEU A 201 11.38 -5.22 4.04
CA LEU A 201 12.12 -4.60 2.95
C LEU A 201 13.61 -4.43 3.24
N ALA A 202 14.06 -4.50 4.50
CA ALA A 202 15.45 -4.24 4.88
C ALA A 202 16.47 -5.19 4.23
N GLN A 203 16.00 -6.33 3.69
CA GLN A 203 16.83 -7.29 2.97
C GLN A 203 16.98 -6.99 1.46
N TYR A 204 16.32 -5.94 0.95
CA TYR A 204 16.35 -5.54 -0.46
C TYR A 204 16.86 -4.11 -0.62
N SER A 205 17.66 -3.85 -1.66
CA SER A 205 17.99 -2.48 -2.08
C SER A 205 16.81 -1.82 -2.80
N LEU A 206 16.82 -0.48 -2.89
CA LEU A 206 15.79 0.24 -3.64
C LEU A 206 15.83 -0.12 -5.13
N GLU A 207 17.03 -0.30 -5.69
CA GLU A 207 17.22 -0.73 -7.07
C GLU A 207 16.64 -2.13 -7.32
N GLU A 208 16.83 -3.07 -6.40
CA GLU A 208 16.24 -4.42 -6.51
C GLU A 208 14.71 -4.36 -6.48
N ILE A 209 14.14 -3.54 -5.59
CA ILE A 209 12.69 -3.36 -5.51
C ILE A 209 12.17 -2.73 -6.81
N ASP A 210 12.82 -1.68 -7.31
CA ASP A 210 12.40 -1.00 -8.53
C ASP A 210 12.51 -1.90 -9.76
N GLN A 211 13.56 -2.74 -9.85
CA GLN A 211 13.69 -3.74 -10.91
C GLN A 211 12.56 -4.79 -10.88
N VAL A 212 12.20 -5.27 -9.69
CA VAL A 212 11.13 -6.29 -9.54
C VAL A 212 9.74 -5.72 -9.82
N LEU A 213 9.53 -4.44 -9.53
CA LEU A 213 8.23 -3.79 -9.69
C LEU A 213 8.07 -3.06 -11.03
N ALA A 214 9.16 -2.81 -11.74
CA ALA A 214 9.12 -2.38 -13.12
C ALA A 214 8.45 -3.48 -13.96
N ILE A 215 7.26 -3.20 -14.46
CA ILE A 215 6.65 -4.04 -15.49
C ILE A 215 7.15 -3.53 -16.84
N ASN A 216 8.06 -4.27 -17.46
CA ASN A 216 8.59 -3.98 -18.80
C ASN A 216 7.63 -4.39 -19.93
N GLU A 217 6.42 -4.85 -19.59
CA GLU A 217 5.40 -5.21 -20.57
C GLU A 217 4.56 -3.99 -20.94
N THR A 218 4.53 -3.66 -22.22
CA THR A 218 3.54 -2.75 -22.78
C THR A 218 2.13 -3.28 -22.49
N PRO A 219 1.23 -2.45 -21.94
CA PRO A 219 -0.18 -2.80 -21.79
C PRO A 219 -0.74 -3.39 -23.10
N ASP A 220 -1.25 -4.62 -23.06
CA ASP A 220 -2.09 -5.13 -24.15
C ASP A 220 -3.46 -4.44 -24.08
N LEU A 221 -3.50 -3.21 -24.58
CA LEU A 221 -4.71 -2.37 -24.60
C LEU A 221 -5.80 -2.97 -25.50
N ASN A 222 -5.46 -3.93 -26.38
CA ASN A 222 -6.42 -4.57 -27.28
C ASN A 222 -7.34 -5.57 -26.56
N ARG A 223 -7.05 -5.89 -25.30
CA ARG A 223 -7.85 -6.84 -24.49
C ARG A 223 -8.81 -6.18 -23.50
N ILE A 224 -8.82 -4.85 -23.45
CA ILE A 224 -9.71 -4.07 -22.59
C ILE A 224 -10.81 -3.51 -23.46
N VAL A 225 -11.96 -4.18 -23.51
CA VAL A 225 -13.14 -3.62 -24.14
C VAL A 225 -13.69 -2.55 -23.21
N PHE A 226 -13.55 -1.28 -23.58
CA PHE A 226 -14.32 -0.21 -22.96
C PHE A 226 -15.77 -0.36 -23.45
N VAL A 227 -16.59 -1.08 -22.67
CA VAL A 227 -18.05 -1.17 -22.91
C VAL A 227 -18.76 0.00 -22.25
#